data_AF-A0A2S5K747-F1
#
_entry.id   AF-A0A2S5K747-F1
#
_cell.length_a   1.000
_cell.length_b   1.000
_cell.length_c   1.000
_cell.angle_alpha   90.00
_cell.angle_beta   90.00
_cell.angle_gamma   90.00
#
_symmetry.space_group_name_H-M   'P 1'
#
loop_
_entity.id
_entity.type
_entity.pdbx_description
1 polymer ?
#
loop_
_entity_poly.entity_id
_entity_poly.type
_entity_poly.pdbx_seq_one_letter_code
_entity_poly.pdbx_strand_id
1 'polypeptide(L)'
;MKRLLIALTGLTLSASALAADADAQENVYAGQLCHLVSSEQKTGDMESYTAKLKAQMAASQSPSAMNKTEFDEEIAQEVINGWLELGEEERGKLRRDQQQCEQTVMTQFQQQD
;
A
#
# COMPACT_ATOMS: atom_id res chain seq x y z
N MET A 1 -0.83 -12.63 47.06
CA MET A 1 -1.55 -13.26 45.93
C MET A 1 -2.59 -12.29 45.38
N LYS A 2 -2.59 -12.06 44.06
CA LYS A 2 -3.76 -11.77 43.18
C LYS A 2 -4.60 -10.53 43.57
N ARG A 3 -4.83 -9.52 42.73
CA ARG A 3 -5.48 -9.63 41.41
C ARG A 3 -5.20 -8.37 40.57
N LEU A 4 -4.63 -8.59 39.38
CA LEU A 4 -4.77 -7.71 38.21
C LEU A 4 -6.26 -7.52 37.91
N LEU A 5 -6.72 -6.29 37.78
CA LEU A 5 -7.92 -5.94 37.04
C LEU A 5 -7.64 -4.66 36.27
N ILE A 6 -6.92 -4.79 35.17
CA ILE A 6 -6.88 -3.77 34.13
C ILE A 6 -8.09 -4.06 33.25
N ALA A 7 -9.14 -3.27 33.45
CA ALA A 7 -10.25 -3.16 32.51
C ALA A 7 -9.75 -2.32 31.33
N LEU A 8 -9.23 -2.98 30.29
CA LEU A 8 -9.06 -2.37 28.97
C LEU A 8 -10.33 -2.69 28.18
N THR A 9 -11.22 -1.70 28.13
CA THR A 9 -12.32 -1.64 27.19
C THR A 9 -11.74 -1.73 25.79
N GLY A 10 -11.81 -2.92 25.19
CA GLY A 10 -11.56 -3.09 23.77
C GLY A 10 -12.58 -2.25 23.01
N LEU A 11 -12.12 -1.16 22.41
CA LEU A 11 -12.78 -0.53 21.29
C LEU A 11 -12.77 -1.56 20.16
N THR A 12 -13.80 -2.40 20.09
CA THR A 12 -14.13 -3.12 18.88
C THR A 12 -14.56 -2.07 17.86
N LEU A 13 -13.59 -1.55 17.10
CA LEU A 13 -13.87 -0.87 15.84
C LEU A 13 -14.46 -1.91 14.89
N SER A 14 -15.77 -2.13 15.01
CA SER A 14 -16.55 -2.76 13.96
C SER A 14 -16.87 -1.70 12.91
N ALA A 15 -15.84 -1.31 12.16
CA ALA A 15 -15.90 -0.53 10.94
C ALA A 15 -15.12 -1.37 9.92
N SER A 16 -15.57 -1.73 8.73
CA SER A 16 -16.79 -1.47 7.98
C SER A 16 -16.86 -2.57 6.92
N ALA A 17 -18.03 -3.13 6.62
CA ALA A 17 -18.19 -4.06 5.49
C ALA A 17 -18.08 -3.38 4.10
N LEU A 18 -17.51 -2.17 4.05
CA LEU A 18 -17.19 -1.37 2.87
C LEU A 18 -15.68 -1.07 2.76
N ALA A 19 -14.89 -1.43 3.78
CA ALA A 19 -13.43 -1.26 3.76
C ALA A 19 -12.74 -2.39 2.96
N ALA A 20 -13.32 -3.60 2.93
CA ALA A 20 -12.70 -4.77 2.31
C ALA A 20 -12.32 -4.64 0.82
N ASP A 21 -12.94 -3.76 0.05
CA ASP A 21 -12.62 -3.55 -1.38
C ASP A 21 -11.55 -2.45 -1.57
N ALA A 22 -11.60 -1.38 -0.75
CA ALA A 22 -10.57 -0.36 -0.69
C ALA A 22 -9.27 -0.92 -0.12
N ASP A 23 -9.36 -1.63 1.03
CA ASP A 23 -8.30 -2.44 1.64
C ASP A 23 -7.70 -3.42 0.63
N ALA A 24 -8.50 -4.00 -0.27
CA ALA A 24 -7.96 -4.90 -1.29
C ALA A 24 -7.16 -4.15 -2.35
N GLN A 25 -7.60 -2.95 -2.75
CA GLN A 25 -6.98 -2.18 -3.83
C GLN A 25 -5.68 -1.48 -3.40
N GLU A 26 -5.65 -0.89 -2.20
CA GLU A 26 -4.43 -0.34 -1.60
C GLU A 26 -3.36 -1.42 -1.39
N ASN A 27 -3.74 -2.63 -0.94
CA ASN A 27 -2.81 -3.76 -0.81
C ASN A 27 -2.25 -4.20 -2.17
N VAL A 28 -3.07 -4.16 -3.23
CA VAL A 28 -2.60 -4.44 -4.60
C VAL A 28 -1.61 -3.36 -5.05
N TYR A 29 -1.89 -2.08 -4.81
CA TYR A 29 -0.98 -0.99 -5.16
C TYR A 29 0.32 -1.03 -4.35
N ALA A 30 0.26 -1.32 -3.04
CA ALA A 30 1.44 -1.49 -2.20
C ALA A 30 2.30 -2.64 -2.71
N GLY A 31 1.70 -3.79 -3.02
CA GLY A 31 2.41 -4.94 -3.60
C GLY A 31 3.06 -4.62 -4.95
N GLN A 32 2.34 -3.94 -5.85
CA GLN A 32 2.89 -3.54 -7.15
C GLN A 32 4.01 -2.50 -7.00
N LEU A 33 3.83 -1.52 -6.12
CA LEU A 33 4.83 -0.50 -5.83
C LEU A 33 6.10 -1.16 -5.27
N CYS A 34 5.96 -2.05 -4.29
CA CYS A 34 7.07 -2.78 -3.68
C CYS A 34 7.81 -3.67 -4.68
N HIS A 35 7.09 -4.33 -5.59
CA HIS A 35 7.69 -5.08 -6.69
C HIS A 35 8.48 -4.18 -7.64
N LEU A 36 7.90 -3.04 -7.99
CA LEU A 36 8.52 -2.06 -8.88
C LEU A 36 9.80 -1.50 -8.25
N VAL A 37 9.74 -0.98 -7.02
CA VAL A 37 10.90 -0.37 -6.36
C VAL A 37 11.99 -1.39 -6.05
N SER A 38 11.65 -2.68 -5.86
CA SER A 38 12.63 -3.75 -5.71
C SER A 38 13.54 -3.90 -6.94
N SER A 39 13.00 -3.62 -8.13
CA SER A 39 13.77 -3.64 -9.38
C SER A 39 14.52 -2.33 -9.67
N GLU A 40 14.28 -1.27 -8.89
CA GLU A 40 14.87 0.05 -9.10
C GLU A 40 16.07 0.33 -8.19
N GLN A 41 17.11 0.95 -8.73
CA GLN A 41 18.27 1.38 -7.96
C GLN A 41 18.10 2.75 -7.28
N LYS A 42 17.15 3.57 -7.75
CA LYS A 42 16.91 4.93 -7.27
C LYS A 42 15.44 5.14 -7.02
N THR A 43 15.12 6.06 -6.11
CA THR A 43 13.73 6.47 -5.92
C THR A 43 13.31 7.37 -7.09
N GLY A 44 12.20 7.04 -7.74
CA GLY A 44 11.48 7.93 -8.64
C GLY A 44 10.64 8.96 -7.88
N ASP A 45 10.04 9.85 -8.65
CA ASP A 45 9.03 10.82 -8.21
C ASP A 45 7.61 10.23 -8.26
N MET A 46 6.65 10.97 -7.70
CA MET A 46 5.25 10.54 -7.60
C MET A 46 4.63 10.25 -8.97
N GLU A 47 4.80 11.15 -9.95
CA GLU A 47 4.26 10.97 -11.31
C GLU A 47 4.83 9.72 -11.97
N SER A 48 6.14 9.48 -11.84
CA SER A 48 6.83 8.30 -12.38
C SER A 48 6.26 7.00 -11.80
N TYR A 49 6.01 6.94 -10.48
CA TYR A 49 5.43 5.75 -9.86
C TYR A 49 3.96 5.56 -10.23
N THR A 50 3.16 6.63 -10.24
CA THR A 50 1.74 6.56 -10.62
C THR A 50 1.59 6.06 -12.05
N ALA A 51 2.39 6.58 -12.99
CA ALA A 51 2.36 6.15 -14.39
C ALA A 51 2.72 4.67 -14.55
N LYS A 52 3.71 4.18 -13.79
CA LYS A 52 4.12 2.77 -13.84
C LYS A 52 3.11 1.83 -13.20
N LEU A 53 2.52 2.18 -12.06
CA LEU A 53 1.42 1.41 -11.45
C LEU A 53 0.24 1.31 -12.40
N LYS A 54 -0.17 2.43 -13.01
CA LYS A 54 -1.24 2.47 -14.01
C LYS A 54 -0.95 1.57 -15.21
N ALA A 55 0.28 1.62 -15.73
CA ALA A 55 0.71 0.77 -16.83
C ALA A 55 0.72 -0.72 -16.46
N GLN A 56 1.20 -1.06 -15.26
CA GLN A 56 1.25 -2.44 -14.76
C GLN A 56 -0.16 -3.00 -14.55
N MET A 57 -1.06 -2.22 -13.94
CA MET A 57 -2.47 -2.55 -13.79
C MET A 57 -3.15 -2.77 -15.14
N ALA A 58 -2.97 -1.85 -16.10
CA ALA A 58 -3.53 -1.99 -17.44
C ALA A 58 -2.99 -3.24 -18.17
N ALA A 59 -1.71 -3.56 -17.99
CA ALA A 59 -1.10 -4.76 -18.58
C ALA A 59 -1.59 -6.06 -17.93
N SER A 60 -1.90 -6.06 -16.63
CA SER A 60 -2.44 -7.23 -15.92
C SER A 60 -3.90 -7.53 -16.25
N GLN A 61 -4.64 -6.57 -16.81
CA GLN A 61 -6.03 -6.75 -17.21
C GLN A 61 -6.14 -7.22 -18.66
N SER A 62 -6.95 -8.26 -18.89
CA SER A 62 -7.24 -8.70 -20.25
C SER A 62 -8.02 -7.62 -21.00
N PRO A 63 -7.66 -7.28 -22.25
CA PRO A 63 -8.35 -6.23 -23.01
C PRO A 63 -9.84 -6.53 -23.24
N SER A 64 -10.21 -7.83 -23.20
CA SER A 64 -11.58 -8.34 -23.34
C SER A 64 -12.31 -8.56 -22.01
N ALA A 65 -11.70 -8.20 -20.86
CA ALA A 65 -12.38 -8.30 -19.58
C ALA A 65 -13.60 -7.38 -19.57
N MET A 66 -14.78 -7.94 -19.30
CA MET A 66 -16.02 -7.17 -19.16
C MET A 66 -16.03 -6.33 -17.87
N ASN A 67 -15.25 -6.73 -16.87
CA ASN A 67 -15.12 -6.05 -15.60
C ASN A 67 -13.67 -5.58 -15.46
N LYS A 68 -13.40 -4.35 -15.90
CA LYS A 68 -12.10 -3.73 -15.75
C LYS A 68 -12.07 -2.99 -14.43
N THR A 69 -11.11 -3.32 -13.58
CA THR A 69 -10.84 -2.52 -12.39
C THR A 69 -10.27 -1.19 -12.85
N GLU A 70 -10.99 -0.10 -12.58
CA GLU A 70 -10.49 1.23 -12.88
C GLU A 70 -9.29 1.55 -12.00
N PHE A 71 -8.31 2.24 -12.57
CA PHE A 71 -7.15 2.69 -11.80
C PHE A 71 -7.57 3.90 -10.97
N ASP A 72 -7.73 3.68 -9.67
CA ASP A 72 -7.88 4.75 -8.69
C ASP A 72 -6.54 5.44 -8.47
N GLU A 73 -6.43 6.65 -9.01
CA GLU A 73 -5.21 7.45 -8.96
C GLU A 73 -4.99 8.10 -7.59
N GLU A 74 -6.06 8.35 -6.83
CA GLU A 74 -5.99 8.96 -5.50
C GLU A 74 -5.35 7.97 -4.51
N ILE A 75 -5.93 6.77 -4.40
CA ILE A 75 -5.40 5.72 -3.51
C ILE A 75 -3.97 5.33 -3.93
N ALA A 76 -3.69 5.26 -5.24
CA ALA A 76 -2.34 4.97 -5.71
C ALA A 76 -1.33 6.05 -5.30
N GLN A 77 -1.71 7.33 -5.39
CA GLN A 77 -0.85 8.44 -4.97
C GLN A 77 -0.60 8.44 -3.47
N GLU A 78 -1.59 8.10 -2.64
CA GLU A 78 -1.43 7.98 -1.19
C GLU A 78 -0.46 6.85 -0.80
N VAL A 79 -0.61 5.67 -1.42
CA VAL A 79 0.33 4.55 -1.25
C VAL A 79 1.75 4.95 -1.68
N ILE A 80 1.88 5.65 -2.81
CA ILE A 80 3.17 6.17 -3.29
C ILE A 80 3.73 7.21 -2.32
N ASN A 81 2.88 8.08 -1.77
CA ASN A 81 3.30 9.09 -0.80
C ASN A 81 3.88 8.42 0.44
N GLY A 82 3.21 7.40 0.97
CA GLY A 82 3.70 6.58 2.07
C GLY A 82 5.10 5.99 1.83
N TRP A 83 5.43 5.62 0.59
CA TRP A 83 6.79 5.22 0.19
C TRP A 83 7.77 6.40 0.08
N LEU A 84 7.35 7.53 -0.50
CA LEU A 84 8.21 8.69 -0.73
C LEU A 84 8.58 9.43 0.56
N GLU A 85 7.72 9.37 1.56
CA GLU A 85 7.97 9.91 2.91
C GLU A 85 9.00 9.10 3.70
N LEU A 86 9.24 7.84 3.33
CA LEU A 86 10.29 7.03 3.97
C LEU A 86 11.67 7.62 3.70
N GLY A 87 12.60 7.47 4.64
CA GLY A 87 14.00 7.85 4.40
C GLY A 87 14.65 7.05 3.26
N GLU A 88 15.65 7.61 2.57
CA GLU A 88 16.37 6.87 1.50
C GLU A 88 17.02 5.58 2.01
N GLU A 89 17.55 5.60 3.24
CA GLU A 89 18.11 4.41 3.90
C GLU A 89 17.06 3.32 4.12
N GLU A 90 15.87 3.71 4.59
CA GLU A 90 14.77 2.80 4.84
C GLU A 90 14.25 2.20 3.53
N ARG A 91 13.99 3.04 2.53
CA ARG A 91 13.69 2.59 1.16
C ARG A 91 14.74 1.61 0.65
N GLY A 92 16.03 1.88 0.87
CA GLY A 92 17.13 0.99 0.49
C GLY A 92 17.04 -0.41 1.12
N LYS A 93 16.59 -0.52 2.38
CA LYS A 93 16.35 -1.80 3.05
C LYS A 93 15.11 -2.49 2.48
N LEU A 94 14.01 -1.76 2.33
CA LEU A 94 12.72 -2.29 1.87
C LEU A 94 12.75 -2.78 0.42
N ARG A 95 13.57 -2.19 -0.47
CA ARG A 95 13.76 -2.70 -1.84
C ARG A 95 14.25 -4.16 -1.89
N ARG A 96 14.93 -4.63 -0.84
CA ARG A 96 15.46 -5.99 -0.74
C ARG A 96 14.53 -6.94 0.02
N ASP A 97 13.49 -6.41 0.65
CA ASP A 97 12.54 -7.17 1.46
C ASP A 97 11.12 -6.73 1.11
N GLN A 98 10.55 -7.45 0.14
CA GLN A 98 9.24 -7.14 -0.41
C GLN A 98 8.13 -7.18 0.66
N GLN A 99 8.21 -8.15 1.59
CA GLN A 99 7.20 -8.30 2.63
C GLN A 99 7.25 -7.14 3.65
N GLN A 100 8.46 -6.73 4.06
CA GLN A 100 8.58 -5.52 4.88
C GLN A 100 8.15 -4.28 4.12
N CYS A 101 8.46 -4.17 2.83
CA CYS A 101 8.05 -3.02 2.03
C CYS A 101 6.52 -2.85 2.06
N GLU A 102 5.78 -3.94 1.77
CA GLU A 102 4.32 -3.92 1.75
C GLU A 102 3.76 -3.52 3.12
N GLN A 103 4.27 -4.12 4.20
CA GLN A 103 3.83 -3.76 5.55
C GLN A 103 4.14 -2.30 5.92
N THR A 104 5.34 -1.81 5.60
CA THR A 104 5.74 -0.44 5.94
C THR A 104 4.92 0.58 5.16
N VAL A 105 4.74 0.38 3.85
CA VAL A 105 3.94 1.27 3.01
C VAL A 105 2.48 1.28 3.48
N MET A 106 1.90 0.11 3.77
CA MET A 106 0.54 0.02 4.31
C MET A 106 0.39 0.70 5.68
N THR A 107 1.40 0.57 6.54
CA THR A 107 1.41 1.26 7.85
C THR A 107 1.46 2.77 7.69
N GLN A 108 2.17 3.28 6.68
CA GLN A 108 2.21 4.72 6.40
C GLN A 108 0.90 5.22 5.78
N PHE A 109 0.31 4.44 4.86
CA PHE A 109 -0.99 4.74 4.27
C PHE A 109 -2.07 4.91 5.35
N GLN A 110 -2.18 3.95 6.28
CA GLN A 110 -3.15 3.99 7.39
C GLN A 110 -2.90 5.12 8.40
N GLN A 111 -1.73 5.77 8.39
CA GLN A 111 -1.45 6.94 9.22
C GLN A 111 -1.76 8.25 8.51
N GLN A 112 -1.97 8.22 7.19
CA GLN A 112 -2.32 9.39 6.37
C GLN A 112 -3.84 9.58 6.27
N ASP A 113 -4.62 8.50 6.43
CA ASP A 113 -6.09 8.49 6.58
C ASP A 113 -6.52 8.80 8.03
#